data_AF-A0A060BKJ0-F1
#
_entry.id   AF-A0A060BKJ0-F1
#
_cell.length_a   1.000
_cell.length_b   1.000
_cell.length_c   1.000
_cell.angle_alpha   90.00
_cell.angle_beta   90.00
_cell.angle_gamma   90.00
#
_symmetry.space_group_name_H-M   'P 1'
#
loop_
_entity.id
_entity.type
_entity.pdbx_description
1 polymer ?
#
loop_
_entity_poly.entity_id
_entity_poly.type
_entity_poly.pdbx_seq_one_letter_code
_entity_poly.pdbx_strand_id
1 'polypeptide(L)' 'MGGRNFKQPALSAIHADGGLNTELVCVSIDKCVVDSGNVDRYLILLKDRKNPFYVELILESFYKENVITEKVKICHNE' A
#
# COMPACT_ATOMS: atom_id res chain seq x y z
N MET A 1 -8.63 14.93 2.10
CA MET A 1 -7.22 14.66 2.46
C MET A 1 -7.15 14.40 3.96
N GLY A 2 -7.03 13.14 4.35
CA GLY A 2 -7.00 12.73 5.75
C GLY A 2 -5.58 12.61 6.27
N GLY A 3 -5.34 13.17 7.45
CA GLY A 3 -4.00 13.32 8.04
C GLY A 3 -3.42 14.71 7.81
N ARG A 4 -2.68 15.24 8.80
CA ARG A 4 -2.04 16.57 8.81
C ARG A 4 -0.84 16.67 7.85
N ASN A 5 -0.99 16.17 6.62
CA ASN A 5 0.06 16.19 5.60
C ASN A 5 -0.27 17.28 4.58
N PHE A 6 0.51 18.36 4.60
CA PHE A 6 0.40 19.49 3.67
C PHE A 6 1.05 19.22 2.29
N LYS A 7 1.53 18.01 2.05
CA LYS A 7 2.10 17.58 0.78
C LYS A 7 1.01 16.93 -0.08
N GLN A 8 1.14 17.03 -1.40
CA GLN A 8 0.25 16.35 -2.33
C GLN A 8 0.22 14.84 -1.99
N PRO A 9 -0.97 14.27 -1.76
CA PRO A 9 -1.09 12.87 -1.36
C PRO A 9 -0.77 11.95 -2.53
N ALA A 10 -0.11 10.83 -2.25
CA ALA A 10 0.14 9.79 -3.24
C ALA A 10 -1.14 9.01 -3.64
N LEU A 11 -2.16 9.03 -2.78
CA LEU A 11 -3.45 8.39 -3.02
C LEU A 11 -4.58 9.26 -2.47
N SER A 12 -5.62 9.45 -3.28
CA SER A 12 -6.89 10.05 -2.88
C SER A 12 -8.05 9.23 -3.42
N ALA A 13 -9.05 8.95 -2.57
CA ALA A 13 -10.27 8.25 -2.97
C ALA A 13 -11.51 9.08 -2.63
N ILE A 14 -12.57 8.89 -3.41
CA ILE A 14 -13.92 9.38 -3.10
C ILE A 14 -14.70 8.16 -2.64
N HIS A 15 -15.18 8.18 -1.40
CA HIS A 15 -15.98 7.10 -0.83
C HIS A 15 -17.45 7.22 -1.23
N ALA A 16 -18.24 6.18 -0.96
CA ALA A 16 -19.65 6.13 -1.36
C ALA A 16 -20.50 7.26 -0.74
N ASP A 17 -20.12 7.76 0.44
CA ASP A 17 -20.76 8.90 1.10
C ASP A 17 -20.30 10.27 0.56
N GLY A 18 -19.48 10.29 -0.50
CA GLY A 18 -18.84 11.49 -1.05
C GLY A 18 -17.65 11.99 -0.23
N GLY A 19 -17.27 11.27 0.83
CA GLY A 19 -16.16 11.62 1.70
C GLY A 19 -14.81 11.48 0.98
N LEU A 20 -13.92 12.46 1.23
CA LEU A 20 -12.55 12.50 0.69
C LEU A 20 -11.48 12.16 1.74
N ASN A 21 -11.92 11.65 2.90
CA ASN A 21 -11.03 11.29 3.98
C ASN A 21 -10.58 9.84 3.80
N THR A 22 -9.29 9.65 3.53
CA THR A 22 -8.67 8.33 3.53
C THR A 22 -7.56 8.34 4.58
N GLU A 23 -7.68 7.48 5.58
CA GLU A 23 -6.69 7.30 6.65
C GLU A 23 -6.26 5.83 6.68
N LEU A 24 -5.18 5.53 5.95
CA LEU A 24 -4.61 4.20 5.90
C LEU A 24 -3.78 3.90 7.15
N VAL A 25 -4.04 2.74 7.75
CA VAL A 25 -3.22 2.16 8.83
C VAL A 25 -2.62 0.83 8.40
N CYS A 26 -1.41 0.55 8.87
CA CYS A 26 -0.78 -0.74 8.64
C CYS A 26 -1.49 -1.85 9.40
N VAL A 27 -1.80 -2.94 8.70
CA VAL A 27 -2.45 -4.14 9.24
C VAL A 27 -1.44 -5.27 9.36
N SER A 28 -0.68 -5.54 8.29
CA SER A 28 0.35 -6.58 8.29
C SER A 28 1.51 -6.22 7.37
N ILE A 29 2.65 -6.85 7.64
CA ILE A 29 3.83 -6.83 6.79
C ILE A 29 4.31 -8.26 6.67
N ASP A 30 4.20 -8.82 5.48
CA ASP A 30 4.70 -10.14 5.16
C ASP A 30 5.95 -10.01 4.27
N LYS A 31 6.94 -10.87 4.51
CA LYS A 31 8.18 -10.93 3.74
C LYS A 31 8.38 -12.34 3.21
N CYS A 32 8.73 -12.46 1.94
CA CYS A 32 9.24 -13.69 1.36
C CYS A 32 10.43 -13.45 0.45
N VAL A 33 11.27 -14.47 0.31
CA VAL A 33 12.38 -14.48 -0.64
C VAL A 33 11.93 -15.25 -1.88
N VAL A 34 12.10 -14.65 -3.05
CA VAL A 34 11.72 -15.21 -4.35
C VAL A 34 12.89 -15.14 -5.33
N ASP A 35 12.69 -15.63 -6.55
CA ASP A 35 13.69 -15.64 -7.62
C ASP A 35 15.04 -16.24 -7.18
N SER A 36 14.98 -17.46 -6.61
CA SER A 36 16.17 -18.20 -6.14
C SER A 36 17.08 -17.43 -5.18
N GLY A 37 16.52 -16.53 -4.36
CA GLY A 37 17.28 -15.71 -3.41
C GLY A 37 17.68 -14.33 -3.92
N ASN A 38 17.36 -13.97 -5.17
CA ASN A 38 17.71 -12.66 -5.72
C ASN A 38 16.76 -11.54 -5.31
N VAL A 39 15.53 -11.87 -4.93
CA VAL A 39 14.49 -10.87 -4.68
C VAL A 39 13.88 -11.03 -3.30
N ASP A 40 13.99 -9.98 -2.50
CA ASP A 40 13.20 -9.80 -1.28
C ASP A 40 11.87 -9.14 -1.65
N ARG A 41 10.75 -9.83 -1.43
CA ARG A 41 9.39 -9.28 -1.64
C ARG A 41 8.73 -9.00 -0.30
N TYR A 42 8.21 -7.78 -0.15
CA TYR A 42 7.36 -7.37 0.96
C TYR A 42 5.94 -7.15 0.47
N LEU A 43 4.96 -7.66 1.21
CA LEU A 43 3.55 -7.35 1.06
C LEU A 43 3.09 -6.61 2.31
N ILE A 44 2.80 -5.32 2.17
CA ILE A 44 2.33 -4.46 3.26
C ILE A 44 0.84 -4.23 3.05
N LEU A 45 0.01 -4.75 3.94
CA LEU A 45 -1.43 -4.52 3.90
C LEU A 45 -1.78 -3.28 4.71
N LEU A 46 -2.41 -2.31 4.06
CA LEU A 46 -2.96 -1.12 4.66
C LEU A 46 -4.49 -1.14 4.57
N LYS A 47 -5.17 -0.60 5.58
CA LYS A 47 -6.62 -0.48 5.62
C LYS A 47 -7.05 0.92 6.00
N ASP A 48 -8.10 1.44 5.37
CA ASP A 48 -8.76 2.66 5.81
C ASP A 48 -9.48 2.42 7.16
N ARG A 49 -9.33 3.37 8.09
CA ARG A 49 -9.93 3.23 9.43
C ARG A 49 -11.45 3.16 9.44
N LYS A 50 -12.13 3.76 8.45
CA LYS A 50 -13.59 3.94 8.46
C LYS A 50 -14.28 3.12 7.37
N ASN A 51 -13.66 3.01 6.20
CA ASN A 51 -14.25 2.41 5.02
C ASN A 51 -13.67 1.01 4.78
N PRO A 52 -14.39 0.11 4.08
CA PRO A 52 -13.87 -1.20 3.66
C PRO A 52 -12.89 -1.08 2.47
N PHE A 53 -11.95 -0.14 2.57
CA PHE A 53 -10.96 0.22 1.57
C PHE A 53 -9.58 -0.28 2.02
N TYR A 54 -8.92 -1.03 1.14
CA TYR A 54 -7.65 -1.70 1.43
C TYR A 54 -6.61 -1.36 0.35
N VAL A 55 -5.36 -1.28 0.76
CA VAL A 55 -4.23 -1.07 -0.14
C VAL A 55 -3.17 -2.11 0.17
N GLU A 56 -2.85 -2.94 -0.82
CA GLU A 56 -1.68 -3.80 -0.79
C GLU A 56 -0.51 -3.04 -1.44
N LEU A 57 0.51 -2.73 -0.65
CA LEU A 57 1.78 -2.18 -1.12
C LEU A 57 2.79 -3.32 -1.27
N ILE A 58 3.24 -3.57 -2.50
CA ILE A 58 4.18 -4.63 -2.85
C ILE A 58 5.50 -3.96 -3.17
N LEU A 59 6.53 -4.29 -2.39
CA LEU A 59 7.90 -3.83 -2.62
C LEU A 59 8.77 -5.03 -2.98
N GLU A 60 9.56 -4.90 -4.04
CA GLU A 60 10.55 -5.93 -4.42
C GLU A 60 11.93 -5.30 -4.50
N SER A 61 12.88 -5.88 -3.78
CA SER A 61 14.29 -5.48 -3.80
C SER A 61 15.10 -6.53 -4.55
N PHE A 62 15.68 -6.13 -5.68
CA PHE A 62 16.45 -6.96 -6.60
C PHE A 62 17.94 -6.78 -6.32
N TYR A 63 18.58 -7.78 -5.69
CA TYR A 63 19.96 -7.65 -5.20
C TYR A 63 21.00 -7.54 -6.31
N LYS A 64 20.90 -8.36 -7.35
CA LYS A 64 21.86 -8.36 -8.46
C LYS A 64 21.75 -7.10 -9.31
N GLU A 65 20.55 -6.56 -9.42
CA GLU A 65 20.23 -5.41 -10.27
C GLU A 65 20.41 -4.07 -9.54
N ASN A 66 20.48 -4.09 -8.20
CA ASN A 66 20.45 -2.89 -7.35
C ASN A 66 19.23 -2.00 -7.66
N VAL A 67 18.06 -2.64 -7.75
CA VAL A 67 16.78 -2.00 -8.09
C VAL A 67 15.74 -2.29 -7.01
N ILE A 68 14.91 -1.30 -6.69
CA ILE A 68 13.69 -1.49 -5.90
C ILE A 68 12.50 -1.15 -6.80
N THR A 69 11.50 -2.03 -6.85
CA THR A 69 10.22 -1.76 -7.51
C THR A 69 9.12 -1.62 -6.46
N GLU A 70 8.14 -0.79 -6.79
CA GLU A 70 6.95 -0.57 -5.99
C GLU A 70 5.71 -0.80 -6.86
N LYS A 71 4.76 -1.57 -6.33
CA LYS A 71 3.44 -1.77 -6.94
C LYS A 71 2.37 -1.62 -5.88
N VAL A 72 1.28 -0.97 -6.26
CA VAL A 72 0.12 -0.77 -5.39
C VAL A 72 -1.08 -1.48 -6.00
N LYS A 73 -1.83 -2.22 -5.18
CA LYS A 73 -3.14 -2.76 -5.54
C LYS A 73 -4.17 -2.22 -4.55
N ILE A 74 -5.20 -1.59 -5.10
CA ILE A 74 -6.30 -0.99 -4.34
C ILE A 74 -7.49 -1.92 -4.40
N CYS A 75 -8.06 -2.27 -3.25
CA CYS A 75 -9.19 -3.18 -3.14
C CYS A 75 -10.32 -2.54 -2.31
N HIS A 76 -11.55 -2.83 -2.71
CA HIS A 76 -12.77 -2.49 -1.98
C HIS A 76 -13.56 -3.78 -1.76
N ASN A 77 -13.83 -4.12 -0.49
CA ASN A 77 -14.54 -5.33 -0.14
C ASN A 77 -15.80 -4.97 0.66
N GLU A 78 -16.93 -4.77 -0.02
CA GLU A 78 -18.26 -4.66 0.60
C GLU A 78 -18.76 -5.98 1.19
#